data_AF-A0A7C7MGS4-F1
#
_entry.id   AF-A0A7C7MGS4-F1
#
_cell.length_a   1.000
_cell.length_b   1.000
_cell.length_c   1.000
_cell.angle_alpha   90.00
_cell.angle_beta   90.00
_cell.angle_gamma   90.00
#
_symmetry.space_group_name_H-M   'P 1'
#
loop_
_entity.id
_entity.type
_entity.pdbx_description
1 polymer ?
#
loop_
_entity_poly.entity_id
_entity_poly.type
_entity_poly.pdbx_seq_one_letter_code
_entity_poly.pdbx_strand_id
1 'polypeptide(L)'
;MKKIISILLILTQTSILFADTLTFNNGVTIEGKLVKYDEDYLIFKVDEESMKDIPNEAVIYIKGVIVDENQVVFNNKFVKNVTENNIIVANPAEERRNKTIKIINLVCVGVGTAAVLMVLLVLSMLGGPGAF
;
A
#
# COMPACT_ATOMS: atom_id res chain seq x y z
N MET A 1 -33.50 -33.22 13.76
CA MET A 1 -32.70 -32.07 14.22
C MET A 1 -31.26 -32.04 13.69
N LYS A 2 -30.55 -33.18 13.60
CA LYS A 2 -29.17 -33.22 13.07
C LYS A 2 -28.99 -32.79 11.60
N LYS A 3 -29.99 -33.01 10.73
CA LYS A 3 -29.92 -32.69 9.29
C LYS A 3 -29.99 -31.19 8.97
N ILE A 4 -30.69 -30.40 9.77
CA ILE A 4 -30.86 -28.94 9.56
C ILE A 4 -29.57 -28.20 9.93
N ILE A 5 -28.91 -28.64 11.01
CA ILE A 5 -27.62 -28.09 11.47
C ILE A 5 -26.54 -28.30 10.40
N SER A 6 -26.55 -29.44 9.70
CA SER A 6 -25.59 -29.73 8.63
C SER A 6 -25.76 -28.80 7.42
N ILE A 7 -26.99 -28.48 7.02
CA ILE A 7 -27.28 -27.55 5.92
C ILE A 7 -26.93 -26.11 6.30
N LEU A 8 -27.23 -25.70 7.55
CA LEU A 8 -26.87 -24.39 8.05
C LEU A 8 -25.34 -24.20 8.10
N LEU A 9 -24.61 -25.23 8.54
CA LEU A 9 -23.14 -25.23 8.54
C LEU A 9 -22.54 -25.10 7.12
N ILE A 10 -23.14 -25.77 6.13
CA ILE A 10 -22.69 -25.68 4.74
C ILE A 10 -22.99 -24.29 4.15
N LEU A 11 -24.14 -23.67 4.47
CA LEU A 11 -24.44 -22.29 4.07
C LEU A 11 -23.49 -21.28 4.72
N THR A 12 -23.19 -21.39 6.02
CA THR A 12 -22.24 -20.49 6.69
C THR A 12 -20.79 -20.67 6.21
N GLN A 13 -20.43 -21.84 5.65
CA GLN A 13 -19.10 -22.06 5.09
C GLN A 13 -18.90 -21.35 3.74
N THR A 14 -19.96 -21.11 2.97
CA THR A 14 -19.83 -20.35 1.71
C THR A 14 -19.45 -18.88 1.92
N SER A 15 -19.77 -18.32 3.09
CA SER A 15 -19.39 -16.95 3.49
C SER A 15 -17.92 -16.81 3.88
N ILE A 16 -17.20 -17.91 4.12
CA ILE A 16 -15.81 -17.89 4.61
C ILE A 16 -14.80 -17.93 3.44
N LEU A 17 -15.24 -18.21 2.21
CA LEU A 17 -14.30 -18.74 1.23
C LEU A 17 -13.48 -17.71 0.43
N PHE A 18 -13.85 -16.43 0.37
CA PHE A 18 -13.13 -15.45 -0.48
C PHE A 18 -13.31 -13.98 -0.07
N ALA A 19 -13.14 -13.64 1.21
CA ALA A 19 -13.11 -12.24 1.62
C ALA A 19 -11.65 -11.84 1.91
N ASP A 20 -11.00 -11.22 0.94
CA ASP A 20 -9.89 -10.32 1.23
C ASP A 20 -10.44 -9.17 2.09
N THR A 21 -9.64 -8.70 3.03
CA THR A 21 -9.95 -7.53 3.85
C THR A 21 -9.05 -6.38 3.41
N LEU A 22 -9.65 -5.30 2.93
CA LEU A 22 -8.93 -4.06 2.67
C LEU A 22 -9.03 -3.17 3.91
N THR A 23 -7.88 -2.81 4.47
CA THR A 23 -7.81 -1.91 5.64
C THR A 23 -7.34 -0.53 5.19
N PHE A 24 -8.10 0.50 5.55
CA PHE A 24 -7.76 1.90 5.34
C PHE A 24 -6.90 2.44 6.49
N ASN A 25 -6.18 3.54 6.25
CA ASN A 25 -5.33 4.17 7.27
C ASN A 25 -6.12 4.70 8.47
N ASN A 26 -7.40 5.03 8.29
CA ASN A 26 -8.31 5.47 9.35
C ASN A 26 -8.83 4.30 10.22
N GLY A 27 -8.43 3.06 9.94
CA GLY A 27 -8.83 1.86 10.67
C GLY A 27 -10.11 1.21 10.17
N VAL A 28 -10.81 1.80 9.19
CA VAL A 28 -11.96 1.18 8.54
C VAL A 28 -11.49 -0.01 7.73
N THR A 29 -12.29 -1.07 7.73
CA THR A 29 -12.04 -2.30 6.99
C THR A 29 -13.24 -2.63 6.13
N ILE A 30 -13.00 -3.10 4.90
CA ILE A 30 -14.06 -3.60 4.01
C ILE A 30 -13.71 -5.00 3.54
N GLU A 31 -14.73 -5.82 3.37
CA GLU A 31 -14.63 -7.17 2.83
C GLU A 31 -14.88 -7.16 1.31
N GLY A 32 -14.18 -8.05 0.61
CA GLY A 32 -14.31 -8.21 -0.81
C GLY A 32 -13.15 -8.99 -1.42
N LYS A 33 -12.69 -8.58 -2.60
CA LYS A 33 -11.61 -9.27 -3.32
C LYS A 33 -10.68 -8.31 -4.02
N LEU A 34 -9.38 -8.48 -3.83
CA LEU A 34 -8.36 -7.78 -4.58
C LEU A 34 -8.34 -8.27 -6.03
N VAL A 35 -8.62 -7.36 -6.96
CA VAL A 35 -8.62 -7.64 -8.39
C VAL A 35 -7.26 -7.27 -8.99
N LYS A 36 -6.74 -6.10 -8.62
CA LYS A 36 -5.46 -5.59 -9.12
C LYS A 36 -4.77 -4.74 -8.06
N TYR A 37 -3.45 -4.82 -8.01
CA TYR A 37 -2.59 -3.95 -7.21
C TYR A 37 -1.52 -3.32 -8.11
N ASP A 38 -1.46 -1.99 -8.12
CA ASP A 38 -0.38 -1.19 -8.73
C ASP A 38 0.25 -0.29 -7.65
N GLU A 39 1.29 0.49 -7.98
CA GLU A 39 1.97 1.36 -7.01
C GLU A 39 1.05 2.47 -6.46
N ASP A 40 0.27 3.11 -7.33
CA ASP A 40 -0.53 4.29 -6.98
C ASP A 40 -1.97 3.97 -6.59
N TYR A 41 -2.50 2.85 -7.08
CA TYR A 41 -3.90 2.47 -6.88
C TYR A 41 -4.05 0.96 -6.82
N LEU A 42 -5.21 0.54 -6.33
CA LEU A 42 -5.65 -0.84 -6.40
C LEU A 42 -7.10 -0.90 -6.88
N ILE A 43 -7.49 -2.04 -7.44
CA ILE A 43 -8.87 -2.34 -7.82
C ILE A 43 -9.36 -3.44 -6.90
N PHE A 44 -10.46 -3.17 -6.21
CA PHE A 44 -11.03 -4.08 -5.23
C PHE A 44 -12.51 -4.26 -5.53
N LYS A 45 -12.95 -5.52 -5.64
CA LYS A 45 -14.36 -5.86 -5.76
C LYS A 45 -14.95 -5.87 -4.36
N VAL A 46 -15.84 -4.93 -4.07
CA VAL A 46 -16.40 -4.72 -2.73
C VAL A 46 -17.68 -5.53 -2.58
N ASP A 47 -17.87 -6.15 -1.43
CA ASP A 47 -19.15 -6.79 -1.12
C ASP A 47 -20.24 -5.73 -0.91
N GLU A 48 -21.48 -6.02 -1.35
CA GLU A 48 -22.58 -5.04 -1.34
C GLU A 48 -22.83 -4.45 0.06
N GLU A 49 -22.71 -5.27 1.10
CA GLU A 49 -22.89 -4.84 2.49
C GLU A 49 -21.80 -3.87 2.97
N SER A 50 -20.60 -3.97 2.40
CA SER A 50 -19.42 -3.15 2.73
C SER A 50 -19.36 -1.82 1.95
N MET A 51 -20.20 -1.63 0.91
CA MET A 51 -20.17 -0.41 0.09
C MET A 51 -20.44 0.87 0.89
N LYS A 52 -21.28 0.80 1.92
CA LYS A 52 -21.65 1.94 2.77
C LYS A 52 -20.50 2.44 3.65
N ASP A 53 -19.52 1.57 3.91
CA ASP A 53 -18.41 1.83 4.83
C ASP A 53 -17.18 2.38 4.09
N ILE A 54 -17.28 2.56 2.77
CA ILE A 54 -16.18 3.08 1.95
C ILE A 54 -15.92 4.57 2.28
N PRO A 55 -14.70 4.95 2.70
CA PRO A 55 -14.33 6.36 2.82
C PRO A 55 -14.25 7.01 1.44
N ASN A 56 -15.07 8.05 1.22
CA ASN A 56 -15.17 8.76 -0.06
C ASN A 56 -13.84 9.31 -0.55
N GLU A 57 -12.97 9.75 0.35
CA GLU A 57 -11.65 10.29 0.04
C GLU A 57 -10.68 9.25 -0.55
N ALA A 58 -10.91 7.96 -0.29
CA ALA A 58 -10.07 6.87 -0.80
C ALA A 58 -10.45 6.46 -2.23
N VAL A 59 -11.65 6.80 -2.68
CA VAL A 59 -12.18 6.39 -3.98
C VAL A 59 -11.61 7.29 -5.08
N ILE A 60 -10.98 6.68 -6.08
CA ILE A 60 -10.64 7.38 -7.31
C ILE A 60 -11.85 7.31 -8.24
N TYR A 61 -12.60 8.41 -8.32
CA TYR A 61 -13.63 8.57 -9.34
C TYR A 61 -12.99 8.78 -10.71
N ILE A 62 -12.60 7.68 -11.37
CA ILE A 62 -12.23 7.74 -12.77
C ILE A 62 -13.54 7.75 -13.58
N LYS A 63 -13.91 8.92 -14.10
CA LYS A 63 -15.11 9.09 -14.93
C LYS A 63 -15.05 8.10 -16.11
N GLY A 64 -15.92 7.08 -16.09
CA GLY A 64 -15.99 6.05 -17.14
C GLY A 64 -15.30 4.71 -16.84
N VAL A 65 -14.77 4.49 -15.63
CA VAL A 65 -14.19 3.20 -15.22
C VAL A 65 -15.07 2.58 -14.15
N ILE A 66 -16.21 2.02 -14.57
CA ILE A 66 -16.85 0.92 -13.86
C ILE A 66 -16.14 -0.32 -14.40
N VAL A 67 -15.20 -0.88 -13.64
CA VAL A 67 -14.37 -2.01 -14.11
C VAL A 67 -15.19 -3.30 -14.22
N ASP A 68 -16.32 -3.38 -13.50
CA ASP A 68 -17.48 -4.29 -13.62
C ASP A 68 -18.39 -3.98 -12.41
N GLU A 69 -19.47 -4.73 -12.22
CA GLU A 69 -20.30 -4.70 -11.00
C GLU A 69 -19.43 -4.78 -9.72
N ASN A 70 -19.61 -3.78 -8.86
CA ASN A 70 -19.01 -3.62 -7.52
C ASN A 70 -17.47 -3.51 -7.47
N GLN A 71 -16.78 -3.26 -8.58
CA GLN A 71 -15.36 -2.95 -8.55
C GLN A 71 -15.12 -1.46 -8.28
N VAL A 72 -14.28 -1.17 -7.28
CA VAL A 72 -13.93 0.19 -6.87
C VAL A 72 -12.42 0.38 -6.98
N VAL A 73 -12.02 1.51 -7.54
CA VAL A 73 -10.61 1.91 -7.64
C VAL A 73 -10.25 2.74 -6.42
N PHE A 74 -9.27 2.28 -5.65
CA PHE A 74 -8.81 2.93 -4.43
C PHE A 74 -7.43 3.55 -4.61
N ASN A 75 -7.25 4.76 -4.10
CA ASN A 75 -5.95 5.40 -4.04
C ASN A 75 -5.13 4.80 -2.89
N ASN A 76 -3.97 4.21 -3.22
CA ASN A 76 -3.11 3.53 -2.26
C ASN A 76 -2.61 4.44 -1.14
N LYS A 77 -2.67 5.77 -1.31
CA LYS A 77 -2.38 6.73 -0.25
C LYS A 77 -3.24 6.49 0.99
N PHE A 78 -4.50 6.08 0.82
CA PHE A 78 -5.46 5.90 1.91
C PHE A 78 -5.55 4.46 2.39
N VAL A 79 -4.95 3.52 1.66
CA VAL A 79 -4.93 2.09 2.00
C VAL A 79 -3.70 1.78 2.86
N LYS A 80 -3.95 1.06 3.96
CA LYS A 80 -2.91 0.54 4.84
C LYS A 80 -2.36 -0.77 4.30
N ASN A 81 -3.24 -1.75 4.12
CA ASN A 81 -2.91 -3.08 3.61
C ASN A 81 -4.16 -3.79 3.08
N VAL A 82 -3.92 -4.89 2.37
CA VAL A 82 -4.93 -5.89 2.00
C VAL A 82 -4.48 -7.23 2.58
N THR A 83 -5.40 -7.95 3.20
CA THR A 83 -5.13 -9.28 3.79
C THR A 83 -6.04 -10.35 3.21
N GLU A 84 -5.47 -11.47 2.84
CA GLU A 84 -6.18 -12.70 2.49
C GLU A 84 -5.96 -13.69 3.64
N ASN A 85 -7.01 -14.16 4.31
CA ASN A 85 -6.89 -15.11 5.44
C ASN A 85 -5.91 -14.69 6.54
N ASN A 86 -5.88 -13.39 6.89
CA ASN A 86 -4.93 -12.75 7.83
C ASN A 86 -3.47 -12.65 7.34
N ILE A 87 -3.19 -13.01 6.08
CA ILE A 87 -1.88 -12.86 5.45
C ILE A 87 -1.89 -11.55 4.64
N ILE A 88 -0.89 -10.69 4.85
CA ILE A 88 -0.77 -9.45 4.07
C ILE A 88 -0.37 -9.80 2.63
N VAL A 89 -1.26 -9.51 1.67
CA VAL A 89 -1.03 -9.72 0.23
C VAL A 89 -0.65 -8.43 -0.49
N ALA A 90 -1.04 -7.27 0.04
CA ALA A 90 -0.58 -5.96 -0.41
C ALA A 90 -0.36 -5.03 0.78
N ASN A 91 0.70 -4.23 0.76
CA ASN A 91 1.03 -3.30 1.85
C ASN A 91 1.50 -1.93 1.32
N PRO A 92 0.56 -1.12 0.79
CA PRO A 92 0.90 0.17 0.21
C PRO A 92 1.51 1.15 1.21
N ALA A 93 1.19 1.04 2.51
CA ALA A 93 1.78 1.89 3.53
C ALA A 93 3.28 1.61 3.75
N GLU A 94 3.66 0.34 3.84
CA GLU A 94 5.06 -0.08 4.01
C GLU A 94 5.91 0.25 2.78
N GLU A 95 5.36 0.04 1.59
CA GLU A 95 6.05 0.33 0.33
C GLU A 95 6.40 1.82 0.20
N ARG A 96 5.45 2.70 0.53
CA ARG A 96 5.69 4.16 0.61
C ARG A 96 6.76 4.52 1.63
N ARG A 97 6.78 3.86 2.79
CA ARG A 97 7.82 4.07 3.82
C ARG A 97 9.20 3.67 3.28
N ASN A 98 9.31 2.50 2.64
CA ASN A 98 10.56 2.03 2.06
C ASN A 98 11.07 2.93 0.94
N LYS A 99 10.18 3.42 0.07
CA LYS A 99 10.52 4.40 -0.97
C LYS A 99 11.07 5.69 -0.36
N THR A 100 10.44 6.18 0.70
CA THR A 100 10.87 7.39 1.42
C THR A 100 12.25 7.21 2.06
N ILE A 101 12.48 6.09 2.74
CA ILE A 101 13.78 5.75 3.34
C ILE A 101 14.87 5.65 2.26
N LYS A 102 14.57 5.02 1.11
CA LYS A 102 15.51 4.92 -0.01
C LYS A 102 15.93 6.28 -0.55
N ILE A 103 14.98 7.21 -0.69
CA ILE A 103 15.26 8.59 -1.13
C ILE A 103 16.15 9.32 -0.12
N ILE A 104 15.82 9.25 1.17
CA ILE A 104 16.61 9.89 2.23
C ILE A 104 18.05 9.37 2.23
N ASN A 105 18.23 8.05 2.15
CA ASN A 105 19.57 7.46 2.08
C ASN A 105 20.35 7.95 0.86
N LEU A 106 19.71 8.05 -0.31
CA LEU A 106 20.36 8.55 -1.53
C LEU A 106 20.80 10.01 -1.38
N VAL A 107 19.96 10.87 -0.81
CA VAL A 107 20.28 12.29 -0.60
C VAL A 107 21.41 12.46 0.41
N CYS A 108 21.36 11.76 1.55
CA CYS A 108 22.39 11.86 2.58
C CYS A 108 23.77 11.39 2.07
N VAL A 109 23.81 10.30 1.29
CA VAL A 109 25.07 9.81 0.69
C VAL A 109 25.59 10.79 -0.35
N GLY A 110 24.72 11.39 -1.17
CA GLY A 110 25.12 12.40 -2.16
C GLY A 110 25.69 13.68 -1.55
N VAL A 111 25.06 14.22 -0.51
CA VAL A 111 25.54 15.43 0.17
C VAL A 111 26.82 15.15 0.96
N GLY A 112 26.89 14.00 1.65
CA GLY A 112 28.10 13.61 2.40
C GLY A 112 29.33 13.45 1.51
N THR A 113 29.17 12.78 0.35
CA THR A 113 30.27 12.60 -0.61
C THR A 113 30.72 13.92 -1.24
N ALA A 114 29.79 14.81 -1.61
CA ALA A 114 30.13 16.12 -2.15
C ALA A 114 30.88 16.99 -1.12
N ALA A 115 30.45 17.00 0.15
CA ALA A 115 31.10 17.77 1.20
C ALA A 115 32.53 17.26 1.49
N VAL A 116 32.73 15.94 1.56
CA VAL A 116 34.06 15.33 1.75
C VAL A 116 34.99 15.66 0.57
N LEU A 117 34.48 15.59 -0.66
CA LEU A 117 35.25 15.92 -1.86
C LEU A 117 35.69 17.40 -1.87
N MET A 118 34.79 18.31 -1.48
CA MET A 118 35.08 19.74 -1.40
C MET A 118 36.13 20.05 -0.33
N VAL A 119 36.06 19.40 0.84
CA VAL A 119 37.09 19.55 1.89
C VAL A 119 38.45 19.04 1.42
N LEU A 120 38.50 17.88 0.76
CA LEU A 120 39.75 17.34 0.19
C LEU A 120 40.33 18.25 -0.90
N LEU A 121 39.50 18.84 -1.75
CA LEU A 121 39.93 19.82 -2.75
C LEU A 121 40.49 21.09 -2.10
N VAL A 122 39.84 21.63 -1.08
CA VAL A 122 40.34 22.83 -0.38
C VAL A 122 41.66 22.53 0.34
N LEU A 123 41.80 21.37 0.98
CA LEU A 123 43.04 20.96 1.65
C LEU A 123 44.20 20.78 0.65
N SER A 124 43.94 20.19 -0.52
CA SER A 124 44.95 20.03 -1.56
C SER A 124 45.36 21.36 -2.23
N MET A 125 44.49 22.38 -2.22
CA MET A 125 44.84 23.74 -2.66
C MET A 125 45.60 24.57 -1.60
N LEU A 126 45.44 24.26 -0.30
CA LEU A 126 46.20 24.91 0.78
C LEU A 126 47.63 24.35 0.92
N GLY A 127 47.86 23.10 0.51
CA GLY A 127 49.19 22.49 0.44
C GLY A 127 49.95 22.90 -0.83
N GLY A 128 50.30 24.18 -0.96
CA GLY A 128 51.16 24.65 -2.05
C GLY A 128 52.55 24.00 -2.03
N PRO A 129 53.22 23.84 -3.20
CA PRO A 129 54.54 23.23 -3.28
C PRO A 129 55.59 24.15 -2.66
N GLY A 130 55.88 23.95 -1.37
CA GLY A 130 56.88 24.74 -0.65
C GLY A 130 57.18 24.30 0.78
N ALA A 131 56.75 23.10 1.18
CA ALA A 131 57.06 22.54 2.50
C ALA A 131 57.94 21.30 2.37
N PHE A 132 59.22 21.53 2.04
CA PHE A 132 60.37 20.69 2.38
C PHE A 132 61.58 21.61 2.55
#